data_AF-A0A951ALB3-F1
#
_entry.id   AF-A0A951ALB3-F1
#
_cell.length_a   1.000
_cell.length_b   1.000
_cell.length_c   1.000
_cell.angle_alpha   90.00
_cell.angle_beta   90.00
_cell.angle_gamma   90.00
#
_symmetry.space_group_name_H-M   'P 1'
#
loop_
_entity.id
_entity.type
_entity.pdbx_description
1 polymer ?
#
loop_
_entity_poly.entity_id
_entity_poly.type
_entity_poly.pdbx_seq_one_letter_code
_entity_poly.pdbx_strand_id
1 'polypeptide(L)'
;MRVHGRFLRSFLTVVFLLAVVFLVAVASSCAGRQAESRTRDYFIAADEVAWNYAPAGTNVFSGAPFDGEANKFVQAGPDRIGSTYTKCLYHAYTDETFTRPIPRRDDEQYLGMLGPVIRAQVGDTIKVTFRNNCSFPASIHPHGVFYDKKYEGAAYNDGRSAADKAGDAVAPHQQYVYIWEVPDRAGPGPMDGSSVMWMYHSHTDEVPDVFSGLMGPMEITAQGKARPDGSPDDVDREIFAVFTVDDENQSHYLEAERTKLAKPPAADDAAFQESNKMHSINGYVYGNGPVVSMRQGQRVRWYVMSMGNEVDLHTPHWHGNTVIVNGMRTDTVSLLPATMVTADMVPDGPGMWGFHCHVSDHIVAGMLARYEVLPAKSP
;
A
#
# COMPACT_ATOMS: atom_id res chain seq x y z
N MET A 1 81.41 13.59 -0.60
CA MET A 1 80.10 13.68 0.08
C MET A 1 78.98 14.19 -0.84
N ARG A 2 78.69 13.54 -1.98
CA ARG A 2 77.62 14.02 -2.91
C ARG A 2 76.77 12.92 -3.56
N VAL A 3 76.84 11.68 -3.08
CA VAL A 3 76.13 10.53 -3.70
C VAL A 3 74.94 10.04 -2.86
N HIS A 4 74.87 10.35 -1.57
CA HIS A 4 73.80 9.83 -0.69
C HIS A 4 72.48 10.63 -0.70
N GLY A 5 72.47 11.88 -1.20
CA GLY A 5 71.26 12.73 -1.18
C GLY A 5 70.23 12.45 -2.29
N ARG A 6 70.65 11.82 -3.40
CA ARG A 6 69.74 11.52 -4.54
C ARG A 6 68.93 10.24 -4.33
N PHE A 7 69.53 9.22 -3.71
CA PHE A 7 68.84 7.95 -3.42
C PHE A 7 67.71 8.12 -2.39
N LEU A 8 67.95 8.91 -1.34
CA LEU A 8 66.96 9.15 -0.30
C LEU A 8 65.74 9.93 -0.82
N ARG A 9 65.95 10.90 -1.72
CA ARG A 9 64.85 11.64 -2.36
C ARG A 9 64.01 10.77 -3.27
N SER A 10 64.60 9.94 -4.14
CA SER A 10 63.84 9.02 -4.98
C SER A 10 63.06 7.97 -4.18
N PHE A 11 63.62 7.47 -3.08
CA PHE A 11 62.93 6.48 -2.24
C PHE A 11 61.71 7.08 -1.53
N LEU A 12 61.84 8.29 -0.98
CA LEU A 12 60.72 9.02 -0.38
C LEU A 12 59.63 9.37 -1.40
N THR A 13 59.99 9.75 -2.64
CA THR A 13 58.99 10.05 -3.68
C THR A 13 58.23 8.78 -4.11
N VAL A 14 58.91 7.63 -4.23
CA VAL A 14 58.27 6.35 -4.59
C VAL A 14 57.36 5.85 -3.47
N VAL A 15 57.78 5.96 -2.21
CA VAL A 15 56.93 5.61 -1.06
C VAL A 15 55.71 6.53 -0.96
N PHE A 16 55.86 7.82 -1.25
CA PHE A 16 54.75 8.77 -1.25
C PHE A 16 53.77 8.50 -2.40
N LEU A 17 54.28 8.21 -3.62
CA LEU A 17 53.45 7.80 -4.76
C LEU A 17 52.70 6.49 -4.49
N LEU A 18 53.36 5.49 -3.89
CA LEU A 18 52.71 4.24 -3.51
C LEU A 18 51.67 4.43 -2.42
N ALA A 19 51.92 5.29 -1.43
CA ALA A 19 50.94 5.63 -0.39
C ALA A 19 49.72 6.37 -0.97
N VAL A 20 49.92 7.30 -1.91
CA VAL A 20 48.83 8.00 -2.61
C VAL A 20 48.04 7.04 -3.49
N VAL A 21 48.70 6.16 -4.25
CA VAL A 21 48.01 5.14 -5.06
C VAL A 21 47.23 4.16 -4.18
N PHE A 22 47.76 3.78 -3.01
CA PHE A 22 47.06 2.93 -2.05
C PHE A 22 45.87 3.68 -1.41
N LEU A 23 46.00 4.97 -1.09
CA LEU A 23 44.91 5.81 -0.60
C LEU A 23 43.80 6.01 -1.64
N VAL A 24 44.15 6.17 -2.92
CA VAL A 24 43.18 6.24 -4.03
C VAL A 24 42.51 4.89 -4.27
N ALA A 25 43.26 3.78 -4.18
CA ALA A 25 42.70 2.43 -4.32
C ALA A 25 41.78 2.05 -3.14
N VAL A 26 42.09 2.49 -1.92
CA VAL A 26 41.25 2.31 -0.72
C VAL A 26 40.02 3.22 -0.79
N ALA A 27 40.15 4.46 -1.27
CA ALA A 27 39.00 5.35 -1.51
C ALA A 27 38.06 4.80 -2.61
N SER A 28 38.60 4.19 -3.67
CA SER A 28 37.80 3.53 -4.72
C SER A 28 37.21 2.18 -4.31
N SER A 29 37.68 1.55 -3.23
CA SER A 29 37.10 0.31 -2.69
C SER A 29 36.13 0.54 -1.52
N CYS A 30 36.03 1.78 -1.02
CA CYS A 30 34.98 2.21 -0.09
C CYS A 30 33.79 2.89 -0.77
N ALA A 31 33.83 3.10 -2.10
CA ALA A 31 32.64 3.37 -2.87
C ALA A 31 31.83 2.07 -2.99
N GLY A 32 31.03 1.77 -1.96
CA GLY A 32 29.97 0.78 -2.08
C GLY A 32 29.19 1.06 -3.37
N ARG A 33 28.90 0.03 -4.16
CA ARG A 33 28.11 0.15 -5.40
C ARG A 33 26.87 0.98 -5.10
N GLN A 34 26.88 2.24 -5.50
CA GLN A 34 25.69 3.07 -5.47
C GLN A 34 24.73 2.42 -6.45
N ALA A 35 23.59 1.91 -5.97
CA ALA A 35 22.58 1.36 -6.86
C ALA A 35 22.19 2.46 -7.85
N GLU A 36 22.36 2.20 -9.14
CA GLU A 36 22.06 3.20 -10.18
C GLU A 36 20.59 3.61 -10.07
N SER A 37 20.35 4.91 -10.05
CA SER A 37 19.02 5.50 -10.22
C SER A 37 18.39 4.96 -11.50
N ARG A 38 17.13 4.57 -11.44
CA ARG A 38 16.39 4.08 -12.62
C ARG A 38 14.97 4.61 -12.67
N THR A 39 14.43 4.62 -13.89
CA THR A 39 13.00 4.76 -14.11
C THR A 39 12.30 3.43 -13.86
N ARG A 40 11.19 3.47 -13.13
CA ARG A 40 10.32 2.33 -12.85
C ARG A 40 8.98 2.55 -13.50
N ASP A 41 8.75 1.83 -14.59
CA ASP A 41 7.50 1.88 -15.33
C ASP A 41 6.45 0.97 -14.67
N TYR A 42 5.30 1.55 -14.35
CA TYR A 42 4.09 0.88 -13.90
C TYR A 42 2.97 1.16 -14.90
N PHE A 43 2.23 0.13 -15.28
CA PHE A 43 1.02 0.25 -16.09
C PHE A 43 -0.15 -0.14 -15.22
N ILE A 44 -0.99 0.83 -14.86
CA ILE A 44 -2.09 0.64 -13.91
C ILE A 44 -3.38 1.04 -14.60
N ALA A 45 -4.38 0.16 -14.61
CA ALA A 45 -5.74 0.54 -14.98
C ALA A 45 -6.62 0.60 -13.73
N ALA A 46 -7.63 1.45 -13.75
CA ALA A 46 -8.74 1.37 -12.82
C ALA A 46 -9.90 0.64 -13.50
N ASP A 47 -10.29 -0.52 -12.98
CA ASP A 47 -11.30 -1.39 -13.59
C ASP A 47 -12.49 -1.63 -12.65
N GLU A 48 -13.69 -1.65 -13.21
CA GLU A 48 -14.90 -1.98 -12.46
C GLU A 48 -14.97 -3.49 -12.14
N VAL A 49 -15.25 -3.81 -10.90
CA VAL A 49 -15.38 -5.19 -10.41
C VAL A 49 -16.59 -5.33 -9.49
N ALA A 50 -17.18 -6.52 -9.46
CA ALA A 50 -18.08 -6.91 -8.38
C ALA A 50 -17.25 -7.39 -7.18
N TRP A 51 -17.05 -6.51 -6.20
CA TRP A 51 -16.28 -6.79 -5.00
C TRP A 51 -17.17 -7.42 -3.93
N ASN A 52 -16.81 -8.63 -3.46
CA ASN A 52 -17.50 -9.29 -2.35
C ASN A 52 -16.66 -9.18 -1.08
N TYR A 53 -17.17 -8.49 -0.06
CA TYR A 53 -16.52 -8.30 1.23
C TYR A 53 -16.48 -9.59 2.08
N ALA A 54 -17.37 -10.55 1.81
CA ALA A 54 -17.56 -11.77 2.58
C ALA A 54 -17.71 -13.03 1.69
N PRO A 55 -16.72 -13.36 0.85
CA PRO A 55 -16.82 -14.43 -0.15
C PRO A 55 -17.10 -15.83 0.40
N ALA A 56 -16.75 -16.13 1.66
CA ALA A 56 -17.04 -17.44 2.25
C ALA A 56 -18.50 -17.58 2.72
N GLY A 57 -19.26 -16.47 2.80
CA GLY A 57 -20.67 -16.49 3.22
C GLY A 57 -20.88 -16.89 4.68
N THR A 58 -19.83 -16.85 5.51
CA THR A 58 -19.86 -17.23 6.92
C THR A 58 -18.90 -16.35 7.73
N ASN A 59 -19.06 -16.30 9.05
CA ASN A 59 -18.08 -15.68 9.91
C ASN A 59 -16.90 -16.66 10.09
N VAL A 60 -15.85 -16.44 9.31
CA VAL A 60 -14.67 -17.31 9.27
C VAL A 60 -13.86 -17.19 10.57
N PHE A 61 -13.96 -16.05 11.25
CA PHE A 61 -13.27 -15.82 12.52
C PHE A 61 -13.87 -16.66 13.66
N SER A 62 -15.20 -16.77 13.74
CA SER A 62 -15.89 -17.61 14.74
C SER A 62 -16.10 -19.06 14.28
N GLY A 63 -16.01 -19.34 12.99
CA GLY A 63 -16.33 -20.66 12.41
C GLY A 63 -17.82 -20.98 12.39
N ALA A 64 -18.69 -19.97 12.49
CA ALA A 64 -20.14 -20.10 12.53
C ALA A 64 -20.82 -19.25 11.45
N PRO A 65 -22.10 -19.51 11.12
CA PRO A 65 -22.88 -18.62 10.25
C PRO A 65 -22.92 -17.19 10.79
N PHE A 66 -23.20 -16.22 9.91
CA PHE A 66 -23.43 -14.84 10.32
C PHE A 66 -24.62 -14.73 11.27
N ASP A 67 -24.43 -14.04 12.39
CA ASP A 67 -25.47 -13.76 13.37
C ASP A 67 -26.28 -12.51 12.98
N GLY A 68 -27.19 -12.08 13.85
CA GLY A 68 -28.05 -10.92 13.59
C GLY A 68 -27.29 -9.61 13.42
N GLU A 69 -26.13 -9.47 14.07
CA GLU A 69 -25.29 -8.28 13.95
C GLU A 69 -24.55 -8.28 12.62
N ALA A 70 -23.90 -9.39 12.26
CA ALA A 70 -23.19 -9.50 11.00
C ALA A 70 -24.12 -9.38 9.79
N ASN A 71 -25.32 -9.96 9.88
CA ASN A 71 -26.32 -9.89 8.82
C ASN A 71 -26.83 -8.47 8.52
N LYS A 72 -26.64 -7.49 9.42
CA LYS A 72 -26.95 -6.08 9.09
C LYS A 72 -26.14 -5.59 7.89
N PHE A 73 -24.91 -6.09 7.73
CA PHE A 73 -23.97 -5.65 6.69
C PHE A 73 -23.95 -6.60 5.49
N VAL A 74 -23.93 -7.91 5.73
CA VAL A 74 -23.65 -8.89 4.65
C VAL A 74 -24.90 -9.50 4.02
N GLN A 75 -26.06 -9.40 4.65
CA GLN A 75 -27.29 -10.04 4.15
C GLN A 75 -27.96 -9.18 3.07
N ALA A 76 -28.07 -9.74 1.87
CA ALA A 76 -28.87 -9.14 0.80
C ALA A 76 -30.37 -9.30 1.07
N GLY A 77 -31.17 -8.33 0.62
CA GLY A 77 -32.62 -8.32 0.82
C GLY A 77 -33.34 -7.39 -0.15
N PRO A 78 -34.69 -7.27 -0.04
CA PRO A 78 -35.47 -6.39 -0.90
C PRO A 78 -35.03 -4.92 -0.85
N ASP A 79 -34.51 -4.48 0.30
CA ASP A 79 -34.09 -3.12 0.64
C ASP A 79 -32.63 -3.08 1.13
N ARG A 80 -31.83 -4.11 0.86
CA ARG A 80 -30.42 -4.23 1.29
C ARG A 80 -29.56 -4.82 0.18
N ILE A 81 -28.41 -4.20 -0.09
CA ILE A 81 -27.47 -4.63 -1.14
C ILE A 81 -26.79 -5.95 -0.75
N GLY A 82 -26.38 -6.09 0.52
CA GLY A 82 -25.69 -7.27 1.04
C GLY A 82 -24.18 -7.11 0.92
N SER A 83 -23.43 -8.19 0.71
CA SER A 83 -21.96 -8.15 0.80
C SER A 83 -21.22 -7.85 -0.51
N THR A 84 -21.91 -7.60 -1.62
CA THR A 84 -21.30 -7.46 -2.95
C THR A 84 -21.67 -6.13 -3.59
N TYR A 85 -20.66 -5.31 -3.90
CA TYR A 85 -20.80 -3.97 -4.46
C TYR A 85 -20.01 -3.84 -5.75
N THR A 86 -20.48 -2.99 -6.65
CA THR A 86 -19.64 -2.54 -7.77
C THR A 86 -18.60 -1.57 -7.22
N LYS A 87 -17.32 -1.83 -7.51
CA LYS A 87 -16.17 -1.00 -7.14
C LYS A 87 -15.31 -0.71 -8.37
N CYS A 88 -14.49 0.32 -8.33
CA CYS A 88 -13.42 0.52 -9.30
C CYS A 88 -12.07 0.37 -8.59
N LEU A 89 -11.27 -0.61 -8.99
CA LEU A 89 -10.01 -0.97 -8.33
C LEU A 89 -8.84 -0.78 -9.27
N TYR A 90 -7.68 -0.42 -8.72
CA TYR A 90 -6.44 -0.38 -9.49
C TYR A 90 -5.87 -1.78 -9.71
N HIS A 91 -5.56 -2.11 -10.97
CA HIS A 91 -4.89 -3.35 -11.37
C HIS A 91 -3.63 -3.08 -12.18
N ALA A 92 -2.62 -3.94 -12.01
CA ALA A 92 -1.39 -3.87 -12.78
C ALA A 92 -1.55 -4.57 -14.14
N TYR A 93 -0.92 -4.00 -15.17
CA TYR A 93 -0.85 -4.51 -16.53
C TYR A 93 0.61 -4.61 -16.99
N THR A 94 0.85 -5.40 -18.03
CA THR A 94 2.25 -5.63 -18.48
C THR A 94 2.85 -4.49 -19.28
N ASP A 95 2.03 -3.64 -19.90
CA ASP A 95 2.45 -2.60 -20.84
C ASP A 95 1.31 -1.61 -21.13
N GLU A 96 1.60 -0.58 -21.92
CA GLU A 96 0.69 0.52 -22.28
C GLU A 96 -0.52 0.12 -23.15
N THR A 97 -0.58 -1.13 -23.60
CA THR A 97 -1.73 -1.63 -24.37
C THR A 97 -2.91 -1.97 -23.46
N PHE A 98 -2.67 -2.21 -22.16
CA PHE A 98 -3.66 -2.64 -21.18
C PHE A 98 -4.45 -3.88 -21.61
N THR A 99 -3.82 -4.78 -22.39
CA THR A 99 -4.47 -6.01 -22.88
C THR A 99 -4.26 -7.19 -21.96
N ARG A 100 -3.11 -7.25 -21.25
CA ARG A 100 -2.75 -8.37 -20.38
C ARG A 100 -2.61 -7.91 -18.92
N PRO A 101 -3.57 -8.22 -18.04
CA PRO A 101 -3.43 -7.94 -16.62
C PRO A 101 -2.34 -8.81 -16.00
N ILE A 102 -1.66 -8.29 -14.98
CA ILE A 102 -0.74 -9.03 -14.13
C ILE A 102 -1.56 -9.62 -12.99
N PRO A 103 -1.80 -10.94 -12.96
CA PRO A 103 -2.51 -11.55 -11.84
C PRO A 103 -1.68 -11.41 -10.58
N ARG A 104 -2.34 -11.19 -9.43
CA ARG A 104 -1.65 -11.23 -8.14
C ARG A 104 -1.07 -12.61 -7.90
N ARG A 105 0.12 -12.65 -7.34
CA ARG A 105 0.74 -13.90 -6.89
C ARG A 105 -0.07 -14.48 -5.73
N ASP A 106 0.05 -15.78 -5.50
CA ASP A 106 -0.64 -16.47 -4.40
C ASP A 106 -0.31 -15.83 -3.04
N ASP A 107 0.93 -15.39 -2.87
CA ASP A 107 1.38 -14.70 -1.66
C ASP A 107 0.89 -13.24 -1.57
N GLU A 108 0.31 -12.65 -2.61
CA GLU A 108 -0.21 -11.28 -2.62
C GLU A 108 -1.75 -11.21 -2.67
N GLN A 109 -2.44 -12.35 -2.69
CA GLN A 109 -3.91 -12.41 -2.74
C GLN A 109 -4.56 -11.62 -1.59
N TYR A 110 -3.92 -11.59 -0.42
CA TYR A 110 -4.39 -10.88 0.77
C TYR A 110 -4.51 -9.35 0.59
N LEU A 111 -3.86 -8.76 -0.43
CA LEU A 111 -3.97 -7.32 -0.72
C LEU A 111 -5.43 -6.90 -0.99
N GLY A 112 -6.31 -7.86 -1.29
CA GLY A 112 -7.75 -7.63 -1.43
C GLY A 112 -8.09 -6.52 -2.42
N MET A 113 -8.76 -5.47 -1.98
CA MET A 113 -9.15 -4.36 -2.86
C MET A 113 -8.03 -3.38 -3.21
N LEU A 114 -6.88 -3.44 -2.54
CA LEU A 114 -5.78 -2.48 -2.75
C LEU A 114 -5.20 -2.55 -4.17
N GLY A 115 -4.77 -1.42 -4.71
CA GLY A 115 -3.97 -1.39 -5.92
C GLY A 115 -2.64 -2.17 -5.83
N PRO A 116 -1.96 -2.41 -6.96
CA PRO A 116 -0.63 -3.01 -6.95
C PRO A 116 0.37 -2.19 -6.12
N VAL A 117 1.28 -2.86 -5.41
CA VAL A 117 2.34 -2.17 -4.66
C VAL A 117 3.29 -1.48 -5.64
N ILE A 118 3.32 -0.15 -5.62
CA ILE A 118 4.35 0.64 -6.33
C ILE A 118 5.61 0.63 -5.47
N ARG A 119 6.75 0.25 -6.04
CA ARG A 119 8.03 0.13 -5.31
C ARG A 119 9.09 0.99 -5.92
N ALA A 120 9.82 1.73 -5.12
CA ALA A 120 11.01 2.45 -5.57
C ALA A 120 12.09 2.52 -4.50
N GLN A 121 13.30 2.89 -4.90
CA GLN A 121 14.30 3.37 -3.94
C GLN A 121 14.52 4.87 -4.10
N VAL A 122 15.06 5.49 -3.06
CA VAL A 122 15.60 6.85 -3.13
C VAL A 122 16.55 6.98 -4.33
N GLY A 123 16.32 8.03 -5.11
CA GLY A 123 17.01 8.33 -6.36
C GLY A 123 16.28 7.85 -7.63
N ASP A 124 15.28 6.97 -7.52
CA ASP A 124 14.54 6.50 -8.70
C ASP A 124 13.53 7.54 -9.23
N THR A 125 13.05 7.32 -10.45
CA THR A 125 11.85 7.96 -10.99
C THR A 125 10.76 6.91 -11.14
N ILE A 126 9.57 7.17 -10.59
CA ILE A 126 8.38 6.34 -10.79
C ILE A 126 7.62 6.93 -11.98
N LYS A 127 7.30 6.09 -12.96
CA LYS A 127 6.46 6.46 -14.10
C LYS A 127 5.23 5.57 -14.12
N VAL A 128 4.04 6.16 -13.97
CA VAL A 128 2.77 5.44 -13.99
C VAL A 128 2.01 5.80 -15.25
N THR A 129 1.87 4.85 -16.17
CA THR A 129 0.91 4.95 -17.29
C THR A 129 -0.43 4.48 -16.75
N PHE A 130 -1.36 5.40 -16.57
CA PHE A 130 -2.70 5.16 -16.05
C PHE A 130 -3.71 5.03 -17.17
N ARG A 131 -4.61 4.06 -17.09
CA ARG A 131 -5.82 3.94 -17.91
C ARG A 131 -7.06 3.93 -17.03
N ASN A 132 -8.00 4.83 -17.31
CA ASN A 132 -9.27 4.82 -16.61
C ASN A 132 -10.30 3.95 -17.36
N ASN A 133 -10.70 2.81 -16.82
CA ASN A 133 -11.82 2.01 -17.32
C ASN A 133 -13.07 2.11 -16.43
N CYS A 134 -13.05 2.92 -15.36
CA CYS A 134 -14.26 3.26 -14.59
C CYS A 134 -15.23 4.10 -15.44
N SER A 135 -16.50 4.11 -15.05
CA SER A 135 -17.55 4.94 -15.65
C SER A 135 -17.52 6.42 -15.24
N PHE A 136 -16.62 6.82 -14.34
CA PHE A 136 -16.43 8.20 -13.87
C PHE A 136 -14.98 8.67 -14.08
N PRO A 137 -14.70 9.99 -14.16
CA PRO A 137 -13.34 10.51 -14.23
C PRO A 137 -12.55 10.20 -12.96
N ALA A 138 -11.31 9.73 -13.10
CA ALA A 138 -10.45 9.34 -11.99
C ALA A 138 -9.00 9.77 -12.25
N SER A 139 -8.14 9.72 -11.24
CA SER A 139 -6.72 10.08 -11.34
C SER A 139 -5.84 9.09 -10.57
N ILE A 140 -4.54 9.36 -10.49
CA ILE A 140 -3.63 8.77 -9.50
C ILE A 140 -2.81 9.89 -8.87
N HIS A 141 -3.01 10.10 -7.57
CA HIS A 141 -2.30 11.04 -6.73
C HIS A 141 -1.41 10.29 -5.72
N PRO A 142 -0.08 10.51 -5.72
CA PRO A 142 0.81 9.85 -4.77
C PRO A 142 1.06 10.70 -3.52
N HIS A 143 1.31 10.04 -2.39
CA HIS A 143 1.85 10.67 -1.19
C HIS A 143 3.39 10.54 -1.12
N GLY A 144 4.05 11.44 -0.39
CA GLY A 144 5.46 11.33 0.01
C GLY A 144 6.53 11.64 -1.05
N VAL A 145 6.27 11.34 -2.33
CA VAL A 145 7.22 11.56 -3.43
C VAL A 145 7.21 13.00 -3.95
N PHE A 146 8.04 13.31 -4.96
CA PHE A 146 8.03 14.60 -5.64
C PHE A 146 7.37 14.49 -7.00
N TYR A 147 6.64 15.53 -7.40
CA TYR A 147 6.01 15.62 -8.71
C TYR A 147 5.95 17.08 -9.16
N ASP A 148 6.10 17.30 -10.47
CA ASP A 148 5.67 18.55 -11.07
C ASP A 148 4.14 18.67 -11.00
N LYS A 149 3.64 19.90 -10.98
CA LYS A 149 2.20 20.18 -10.85
C LYS A 149 1.32 19.44 -11.85
N LYS A 150 1.76 19.24 -13.10
CA LYS A 150 1.02 18.47 -14.12
C LYS A 150 0.88 16.97 -13.79
N TYR A 151 1.75 16.41 -12.94
CA TYR A 151 1.77 15.01 -12.54
C TYR A 151 1.22 14.78 -11.13
N GLU A 152 0.56 15.78 -10.54
CA GLU A 152 0.01 15.71 -9.20
C GLU A 152 -1.21 14.78 -9.10
N GLY A 153 -2.10 14.81 -10.09
CA GLY A 153 -3.30 13.98 -10.11
C GLY A 153 -4.40 14.43 -9.15
N ALA A 154 -4.45 15.70 -8.76
CA ALA A 154 -5.47 16.25 -7.86
C ALA A 154 -6.10 17.53 -8.44
N ALA A 155 -7.43 17.61 -8.40
CA ALA A 155 -8.19 18.71 -8.97
C ALA A 155 -8.47 19.82 -7.93
N TYR A 156 -7.80 20.97 -8.07
CA TYR A 156 -8.11 22.17 -7.28
C TYR A 156 -7.69 23.48 -7.99
N ASN A 157 -8.05 24.63 -7.40
CA ASN A 157 -7.70 25.94 -7.95
C ASN A 157 -6.24 26.31 -7.63
N ASP A 158 -5.33 25.93 -8.52
CA ASP A 158 -3.89 26.09 -8.41
C ASP A 158 -3.26 27.00 -9.50
N GLY A 159 -4.09 27.74 -10.24
CA GLY A 159 -3.64 28.69 -11.26
C GLY A 159 -3.07 28.06 -12.56
N ARG A 160 -3.05 26.73 -12.69
CA ARG A 160 -2.65 26.05 -13.94
C ARG A 160 -3.67 26.24 -15.06
N SER A 161 -3.20 26.21 -16.30
CA SER A 161 -4.07 26.19 -17.49
C SER A 161 -4.84 24.86 -17.58
N ALA A 162 -5.97 24.83 -18.28
CA ALA A 162 -6.73 23.58 -18.48
C ALA A 162 -5.91 22.48 -19.17
N ALA A 163 -4.97 22.85 -20.05
CA ALA A 163 -4.09 21.89 -20.72
C ALA A 163 -3.14 21.19 -19.74
N ASP A 164 -2.72 21.89 -18.68
CA ASP A 164 -1.82 21.35 -17.66
C ASP A 164 -2.55 20.50 -16.61
N LYS A 165 -3.89 20.35 -16.70
CA LYS A 165 -4.75 19.63 -15.76
C LYS A 165 -5.28 18.29 -16.29
N ALA A 166 -4.76 17.82 -17.42
CA ALA A 166 -5.22 16.57 -18.04
C ALA A 166 -5.08 15.34 -17.13
N GLY A 167 -4.14 15.36 -16.16
CA GLY A 167 -3.95 14.29 -15.18
C GLY A 167 -4.81 14.43 -13.92
N ASP A 168 -5.47 15.57 -13.71
CA ASP A 168 -6.24 15.84 -12.49
C ASP A 168 -7.61 15.13 -12.50
N ALA A 169 -8.12 14.81 -13.69
CA ALA A 169 -9.39 14.13 -13.92
C ALA A 169 -9.36 13.38 -15.27
N VAL A 170 -8.80 12.17 -15.29
CA VAL A 170 -8.68 11.37 -16.50
C VAL A 170 -10.04 10.78 -16.84
N ALA A 171 -10.63 11.21 -17.96
CA ALA A 171 -11.96 10.77 -18.37
C ALA A 171 -12.02 9.25 -18.64
N PRO A 172 -13.22 8.63 -18.58
CA PRO A 172 -13.40 7.23 -18.95
C PRO A 172 -12.78 6.88 -20.30
N HIS A 173 -12.11 5.73 -20.35
CA HIS A 173 -11.36 5.18 -21.48
C HIS A 173 -10.16 6.00 -21.96
N GLN A 174 -9.77 7.06 -21.24
CA GLN A 174 -8.56 7.81 -21.52
C GLN A 174 -7.36 7.29 -20.72
N GLN A 175 -6.18 7.76 -21.11
CA GLN A 175 -4.93 7.46 -20.44
C GLN A 175 -4.17 8.74 -20.06
N TYR A 176 -3.37 8.66 -19.01
CA TYR A 176 -2.44 9.71 -18.61
C TYR A 176 -1.15 9.12 -18.08
N VAL A 177 -0.03 9.82 -18.25
CA VAL A 177 1.28 9.39 -17.72
C VAL A 177 1.69 10.32 -16.60
N TYR A 178 1.82 9.75 -15.40
CA TYR A 178 2.36 10.42 -14.22
C TYR A 178 3.86 10.14 -14.10
N ILE A 179 4.64 11.15 -13.71
CA ILE A 179 6.07 11.04 -13.46
C ILE A 179 6.37 11.63 -12.09
N TRP A 180 6.93 10.82 -11.20
CA TRP A 180 7.25 11.19 -9.83
C TRP A 180 8.73 10.88 -9.54
N GLU A 181 9.42 11.84 -8.95
CA GLU A 181 10.80 11.64 -8.49
C GLU A 181 10.80 11.17 -7.04
N VAL A 182 11.77 10.32 -6.70
CA VAL A 182 11.95 9.81 -5.33
C VAL A 182 13.18 10.47 -4.70
N PRO A 183 13.08 11.72 -4.20
CA PRO A 183 14.19 12.38 -3.53
C PRO A 183 14.47 11.74 -2.15
N ASP A 184 15.59 12.09 -1.53
CA ASP A 184 15.95 11.62 -0.18
C ASP A 184 14.82 11.79 0.85
N ARG A 185 14.08 12.91 0.78
CA ARG A 185 12.94 13.19 1.68
C ARG A 185 11.74 12.26 1.52
N ALA A 186 11.67 11.48 0.44
CA ALA A 186 10.63 10.49 0.21
C ALA A 186 11.01 9.12 0.81
N GLY A 187 12.28 8.91 1.14
CA GLY A 187 12.78 7.68 1.74
C GLY A 187 12.61 7.63 3.26
N PRO A 188 13.04 6.52 3.87
CA PRO A 188 13.00 6.33 5.32
C PRO A 188 13.88 7.37 6.03
N GLY A 189 13.37 7.92 7.13
CA GLY A 189 14.14 8.68 8.09
C GLY A 189 15.02 7.79 8.98
N PRO A 190 15.81 8.39 9.89
CA PRO A 190 16.79 7.66 10.70
C PRO A 190 16.22 6.53 11.58
N MET A 191 14.92 6.56 11.89
CA MET A 191 14.24 5.60 12.76
C MET A 191 13.34 4.61 12.00
N ASP A 192 13.20 4.76 10.68
CA ASP A 192 12.20 4.03 9.89
C ASP A 192 12.74 2.70 9.31
N GLY A 193 14.00 2.37 9.59
CA GLY A 193 14.66 1.21 9.01
C GLY A 193 15.03 1.42 7.54
N SER A 194 14.88 0.39 6.71
CA SER A 194 15.31 0.39 5.32
C SER A 194 14.25 0.88 4.33
N SER A 195 12.99 1.00 4.75
CA SER A 195 11.88 1.39 3.86
C SER A 195 10.67 1.94 4.63
N VAL A 196 9.91 2.81 3.97
CA VAL A 196 8.66 3.39 4.46
C VAL A 196 7.52 3.15 3.48
N MET A 197 6.29 3.18 3.97
CA MET A 197 5.10 3.18 3.14
C MET A 197 4.57 4.59 2.93
N TRP A 198 4.26 4.88 1.69
CA TRP A 198 3.30 5.90 1.26
C TRP A 198 2.06 5.23 0.66
N MET A 199 1.08 6.01 0.26
CA MET A 199 -0.06 5.52 -0.49
C MET A 199 -0.25 6.32 -1.77
N TYR A 200 -1.08 5.82 -2.65
CA TYR A 200 -1.62 6.55 -3.78
C TYR A 200 -3.13 6.30 -3.87
N HIS A 201 -3.88 7.28 -4.36
CA HIS A 201 -5.33 7.18 -4.53
C HIS A 201 -5.80 8.10 -5.65
N SER A 202 -7.05 7.95 -6.11
CA SER A 202 -7.65 8.95 -6.99
C SER A 202 -8.04 10.18 -6.17
N HIS A 203 -7.86 11.35 -6.78
CA HIS A 203 -8.09 12.67 -6.16
C HIS A 203 -8.82 13.59 -7.16
N THR A 204 -9.63 13.00 -8.04
CA THR A 204 -10.51 13.75 -8.93
C THR A 204 -11.71 14.27 -8.14
N ASP A 205 -12.35 13.37 -7.39
CA ASP A 205 -13.28 13.68 -6.31
C ASP A 205 -12.97 12.74 -5.14
N GLU A 206 -12.10 13.20 -4.24
CA GLU A 206 -11.37 12.38 -3.28
C GLU A 206 -12.26 11.41 -2.49
N VAL A 207 -13.37 11.91 -1.94
CA VAL A 207 -14.25 11.13 -1.06
C VAL A 207 -14.89 9.95 -1.82
N PRO A 208 -15.70 10.18 -2.89
CA PRO A 208 -16.32 9.08 -3.61
C PRO A 208 -15.31 8.21 -4.36
N ASP A 209 -14.20 8.76 -4.84
CA ASP A 209 -13.15 7.99 -5.53
C ASP A 209 -12.54 6.91 -4.62
N VAL A 210 -12.17 7.29 -3.39
CA VAL A 210 -11.60 6.38 -2.39
C VAL A 210 -12.62 5.33 -1.98
N PHE A 211 -13.85 5.72 -1.65
CA PHE A 211 -14.88 4.76 -1.23
C PHE A 211 -15.35 3.85 -2.37
N SER A 212 -15.24 4.29 -3.63
CA SER A 212 -15.39 3.41 -4.80
C SER A 212 -14.23 2.42 -4.98
N GLY A 213 -13.11 2.58 -4.26
CA GLY A 213 -12.04 1.58 -4.16
C GLY A 213 -10.68 2.00 -4.75
N LEU A 214 -10.53 3.26 -5.18
CA LEU A 214 -9.32 3.73 -5.87
C LEU A 214 -8.21 4.13 -4.89
N MET A 215 -7.56 3.14 -4.27
CA MET A 215 -6.40 3.33 -3.40
C MET A 215 -5.38 2.20 -3.54
N GLY A 216 -4.11 2.46 -3.26
CA GLY A 216 -3.07 1.43 -3.23
C GLY A 216 -1.81 1.87 -2.45
N PRO A 217 -0.97 0.91 -2.03
CA PRO A 217 0.24 1.18 -1.28
C PRO A 217 1.43 1.50 -2.18
N MET A 218 2.34 2.32 -1.68
CA MET A 218 3.64 2.60 -2.28
C MET A 218 4.74 2.36 -1.25
N GLU A 219 5.79 1.64 -1.61
CA GLU A 219 6.93 1.31 -0.75
C GLU A 219 8.18 2.01 -1.28
N ILE A 220 8.78 2.87 -0.45
CA ILE A 220 10.02 3.57 -0.77
C ILE A 220 11.14 3.06 0.12
N THR A 221 12.14 2.46 -0.51
CA THR A 221 13.33 1.90 0.13
C THR A 221 14.49 2.90 0.10
N ALA A 222 15.35 2.89 1.13
CA ALA A 222 16.58 3.67 1.13
C ALA A 222 17.48 3.32 -0.06
N GLN A 223 18.25 4.31 -0.53
CA GLN A 223 19.20 4.09 -1.63
C GLN A 223 20.21 3.00 -1.26
N GLY A 224 20.37 2.01 -2.15
CA GLY A 224 21.31 0.91 -1.93
C GLY A 224 20.87 -0.12 -0.88
N LYS A 225 19.62 -0.05 -0.40
CA LYS A 225 18.97 -1.06 0.45
C LYS A 225 17.86 -1.80 -0.27
N ALA A 226 17.70 -1.59 -1.57
CA ALA A 226 16.67 -2.20 -2.38
C ALA A 226 17.17 -3.43 -3.14
N ARG A 227 16.32 -4.46 -3.18
CA ARG A 227 16.38 -5.55 -4.15
C ARG A 227 16.09 -5.04 -5.56
N PRO A 228 16.36 -5.85 -6.62
CA PRO A 228 16.11 -5.46 -8.00
C PRO A 228 14.65 -5.12 -8.35
N ASP A 229 13.67 -5.47 -7.53
CA ASP A 229 12.27 -5.08 -7.68
C ASP A 229 11.89 -3.81 -6.88
N GLY A 230 12.78 -3.29 -6.05
CA GLY A 230 12.56 -2.12 -5.19
C GLY A 230 12.22 -2.42 -3.74
N SER A 231 11.94 -3.68 -3.40
CA SER A 231 11.67 -4.10 -2.01
C SER A 231 12.94 -4.04 -1.15
N PRO A 232 12.84 -3.85 0.18
CA PRO A 232 13.98 -3.76 1.09
C PRO A 232 14.76 -5.08 1.22
N ASP A 233 16.09 -5.04 1.13
CA ASP A 233 16.96 -6.22 1.12
C ASP A 233 17.15 -6.91 2.48
N ASP A 234 16.71 -6.28 3.56
CA ASP A 234 16.80 -6.76 4.95
C ASP A 234 15.47 -7.27 5.51
N VAL A 235 14.41 -7.32 4.70
CA VAL A 235 13.09 -7.86 5.08
C VAL A 235 12.85 -9.17 4.33
N ASP A 236 12.47 -10.23 5.04
CA ASP A 236 12.18 -11.54 4.45
C ASP A 236 10.73 -11.65 3.94
N ARG A 237 9.82 -10.84 4.49
CA ARG A 237 8.40 -10.79 4.09
C ARG A 237 7.77 -9.42 4.33
N GLU A 238 7.21 -8.82 3.28
CA GLU A 238 6.40 -7.59 3.36
C GLU A 238 4.91 -7.92 3.44
N ILE A 239 4.16 -7.19 4.27
CA ILE A 239 2.71 -7.31 4.40
C ILE A 239 2.06 -5.93 4.40
N PHE A 240 1.06 -5.70 3.55
CA PHE A 240 0.33 -4.43 3.45
C PHE A 240 -1.12 -4.57 3.93
N ALA A 241 -1.56 -3.68 4.80
CA ALA A 241 -2.92 -3.69 5.32
C ALA A 241 -3.51 -2.28 5.36
N VAL A 242 -4.73 -2.13 4.84
CA VAL A 242 -5.57 -0.94 5.06
C VAL A 242 -6.70 -1.28 6.02
N PHE A 243 -6.91 -0.41 7.00
CA PHE A 243 -8.05 -0.42 7.90
C PHE A 243 -8.96 0.73 7.49
N THR A 244 -10.18 0.40 7.08
CA THR A 244 -11.15 1.35 6.53
C THR A 244 -12.55 0.89 6.89
N VAL A 245 -13.40 1.83 7.28
CA VAL A 245 -14.85 1.65 7.20
C VAL A 245 -15.25 2.03 5.79
N ASP A 246 -15.28 1.05 4.88
CA ASP A 246 -15.65 1.30 3.48
C ASP A 246 -17.13 1.72 3.41
N ASP A 247 -17.37 3.03 3.36
CA ASP A 247 -18.69 3.63 3.31
C ASP A 247 -19.21 3.64 1.86
N GLU A 248 -19.89 2.56 1.47
CA GLU A 248 -20.46 2.45 0.13
C GLU A 248 -21.56 3.49 -0.13
N ASN A 249 -22.04 4.21 0.89
CA ASN A 249 -22.95 5.34 0.69
C ASN A 249 -22.28 6.54 0.01
N GLN A 250 -20.95 6.61 0.04
CA GLN A 250 -20.18 7.65 -0.63
C GLN A 250 -19.69 7.20 -2.02
N SER A 251 -19.84 5.93 -2.38
CA SER A 251 -19.37 5.41 -3.66
C SER A 251 -20.12 6.01 -4.85
N HIS A 252 -19.40 6.29 -5.95
CA HIS A 252 -19.99 6.67 -7.25
C HIS A 252 -21.07 5.68 -7.74
N TYR A 253 -21.01 4.43 -7.27
CA TYR A 253 -21.90 3.35 -7.68
C TYR A 253 -23.17 3.20 -6.85
N LEU A 254 -23.31 3.91 -5.71
CA LEU A 254 -24.42 3.68 -4.77
C LEU A 254 -25.78 3.76 -5.45
N GLU A 255 -26.04 4.83 -6.21
CA GLU A 255 -27.38 5.06 -6.76
C GLU A 255 -27.75 3.98 -7.80
N ALA A 256 -26.78 3.52 -8.58
CA ALA A 256 -26.97 2.43 -9.52
C ALA A 256 -27.27 1.11 -8.80
N GLU A 257 -26.64 0.82 -7.67
CA GLU A 257 -26.92 -0.38 -6.86
C GLU A 257 -28.26 -0.28 -6.11
N ARG A 258 -28.53 0.87 -5.47
CA ARG A 258 -29.77 1.12 -4.70
C ARG A 258 -31.01 0.99 -5.57
N THR A 259 -30.98 1.52 -6.79
CA THR A 259 -32.13 1.48 -7.71
C THR A 259 -32.43 0.10 -8.29
N LYS A 260 -31.48 -0.85 -8.22
CA LYS A 260 -31.68 -2.26 -8.60
C LYS A 260 -32.46 -3.06 -7.54
N LEU A 261 -32.55 -2.56 -6.30
CA LEU A 261 -33.25 -3.23 -5.21
C LEU A 261 -34.76 -3.32 -5.50
N ALA A 262 -35.41 -4.39 -5.01
CA ALA A 262 -36.85 -4.59 -5.19
C ALA A 262 -37.69 -3.54 -4.42
N LYS A 263 -37.15 -2.99 -3.34
CA LYS A 263 -37.72 -1.94 -2.50
C LYS A 263 -36.61 -0.94 -2.14
N PRO A 264 -36.20 -0.06 -3.06
CA PRO A 264 -35.13 0.90 -2.82
C PRO A 264 -35.48 1.80 -1.62
N PRO A 265 -34.70 1.78 -0.53
CA PRO A 265 -34.91 2.67 0.60
C PRO A 265 -34.57 4.11 0.23
N ALA A 266 -34.98 5.07 1.06
CA ALA A 266 -34.52 6.45 0.92
C ALA A 266 -32.99 6.51 1.14
N ALA A 267 -32.31 7.41 0.43
CA ALA A 267 -30.85 7.51 0.51
C ALA A 267 -30.35 7.95 1.90
N ASP A 268 -31.21 8.61 2.68
CA ASP A 268 -30.98 9.04 4.05
C ASP A 268 -31.57 8.08 5.11
N ASP A 269 -32.05 6.90 4.71
CA ASP A 269 -32.48 5.87 5.66
C ASP A 269 -31.26 5.36 6.46
N ALA A 270 -31.27 5.62 7.76
CA ALA A 270 -30.13 5.32 8.63
C ALA A 270 -29.77 3.83 8.67
N ALA A 271 -30.76 2.93 8.58
CA ALA A 271 -30.51 1.49 8.62
C ALA A 271 -29.96 0.96 7.30
N PHE A 272 -30.31 1.58 6.18
CA PHE A 272 -29.69 1.35 4.88
C PHE A 272 -28.26 1.89 4.85
N GLN A 273 -28.04 3.11 5.32
CA GLN A 273 -26.70 3.69 5.38
C GLN A 273 -25.76 2.84 6.22
N GLU A 274 -26.21 2.41 7.40
CA GLU A 274 -25.41 1.56 8.27
C GLU A 274 -25.09 0.20 7.63
N SER A 275 -26.05 -0.40 6.91
CA SER A 275 -25.81 -1.66 6.21
C SER A 275 -24.74 -1.59 5.12
N ASN A 276 -24.42 -0.38 4.64
CA ASN A 276 -23.47 -0.14 3.56
C ASN A 276 -22.06 0.24 4.07
N LYS A 277 -21.82 0.22 5.39
CA LYS A 277 -20.51 0.50 5.98
C LYS A 277 -19.76 -0.79 6.27
N MET A 278 -18.84 -1.14 5.39
CA MET A 278 -18.07 -2.39 5.51
C MET A 278 -16.79 -2.13 6.31
N HIS A 279 -16.78 -2.57 7.57
CA HIS A 279 -15.66 -2.38 8.49
C HIS A 279 -14.55 -3.38 8.17
N SER A 280 -13.69 -3.06 7.21
CA SER A 280 -12.88 -4.03 6.49
C SER A 280 -11.38 -3.93 6.80
N ILE A 281 -10.69 -5.05 6.57
CA ILE A 281 -9.23 -5.07 6.40
C ILE A 281 -8.95 -5.53 4.97
N ASN A 282 -8.30 -4.68 4.17
CA ASN A 282 -8.08 -4.89 2.73
C ASN A 282 -9.37 -5.21 1.95
N GLY A 283 -10.52 -4.71 2.40
CA GLY A 283 -11.79 -4.96 1.73
C GLY A 283 -12.49 -6.26 2.13
N TYR A 284 -12.04 -6.93 3.20
CA TYR A 284 -12.70 -8.13 3.72
C TYR A 284 -13.21 -7.93 5.13
N VAL A 285 -14.36 -8.54 5.42
CA VAL A 285 -15.00 -8.54 6.75
C VAL A 285 -15.07 -9.95 7.34
N TYR A 286 -15.20 -10.05 8.66
CA TYR A 286 -15.42 -11.29 9.42
C TYR A 286 -14.41 -12.40 9.12
N GLY A 287 -13.14 -12.05 8.85
CA GLY A 287 -12.07 -13.00 8.56
C GLY A 287 -12.13 -13.66 7.19
N ASN A 288 -12.91 -13.11 6.24
CA ASN A 288 -13.12 -13.69 4.92
C ASN A 288 -11.96 -13.48 3.92
N GLY A 289 -10.99 -12.63 4.27
CA GLY A 289 -9.82 -12.40 3.42
C GLY A 289 -8.85 -13.59 3.37
N PRO A 290 -8.05 -13.73 2.30
CA PRO A 290 -6.97 -14.71 2.24
C PRO A 290 -6.02 -14.59 3.44
N VAL A 291 -5.62 -15.72 4.01
CA VAL A 291 -4.74 -15.74 5.19
C VAL A 291 -3.32 -15.32 4.79
N VAL A 292 -2.80 -14.31 5.46
CA VAL A 292 -1.40 -13.91 5.31
C VAL A 292 -0.50 -14.92 6.01
N SER A 293 0.44 -15.54 5.30
CA SER A 293 1.37 -16.50 5.87
C SER A 293 2.79 -15.93 5.98
N MET A 294 3.45 -16.25 7.08
CA MET A 294 4.87 -15.99 7.36
C MET A 294 5.48 -17.18 8.09
N ARG A 295 6.80 -17.20 8.27
CA ARG A 295 7.50 -18.26 9.01
C ARG A 295 8.14 -17.72 10.28
N GLN A 296 8.14 -18.56 11.30
CA GLN A 296 8.87 -18.32 12.54
C GLN A 296 10.32 -17.90 12.25
N GLY A 297 10.75 -16.80 12.88
CA GLY A 297 12.09 -16.26 12.74
C GLY A 297 12.34 -15.38 11.50
N GLN A 298 11.36 -15.20 10.61
CA GLN A 298 11.50 -14.25 9.50
C GLN A 298 11.48 -12.80 10.00
N ARG A 299 12.22 -11.92 9.34
CA ARG A 299 12.06 -10.46 9.48
C ARG A 299 10.86 -10.05 8.63
N VAL A 300 9.75 -9.77 9.28
CA VAL A 300 8.48 -9.41 8.63
C VAL A 300 8.25 -7.92 8.83
N ARG A 301 8.04 -7.18 7.75
CA ARG A 301 7.65 -5.77 7.82
C ARG A 301 6.20 -5.63 7.44
N TRP A 302 5.42 -5.11 8.37
CA TRP A 302 4.03 -4.73 8.16
C TRP A 302 3.97 -3.25 7.80
N TYR A 303 3.29 -2.94 6.72
CA TYR A 303 2.92 -1.60 6.33
C TYR A 303 1.42 -1.45 6.50
N VAL A 304 1.01 -0.68 7.50
CA VAL A 304 -0.39 -0.54 7.88
C VAL A 304 -0.83 0.89 7.67
N MET A 305 -1.94 1.07 6.95
CA MET A 305 -2.51 2.38 6.66
C MET A 305 -4.00 2.42 6.99
N SER A 306 -4.55 3.62 7.01
CA SER A 306 -5.99 3.84 7.04
C SER A 306 -6.37 4.98 6.10
N MET A 307 -7.62 4.95 5.65
CA MET A 307 -8.29 5.99 4.89
C MET A 307 -9.76 6.02 5.31
N GLY A 308 -10.41 7.16 5.17
CA GLY A 308 -11.83 7.33 5.49
C GLY A 308 -12.11 8.66 6.19
N ASN A 309 -12.94 8.65 7.22
CA ASN A 309 -13.43 9.88 7.88
C ASN A 309 -13.28 9.82 9.42
N GLU A 310 -14.05 10.61 10.17
CA GLU A 310 -13.98 10.68 11.62
C GLU A 310 -14.31 9.37 12.36
N VAL A 311 -14.95 8.39 11.70
CA VAL A 311 -15.17 7.06 12.28
C VAL A 311 -13.94 6.16 12.16
N ASP A 312 -12.97 6.50 11.32
CA ASP A 312 -11.75 5.72 11.07
C ASP A 312 -10.66 5.95 12.11
N LEU A 313 -11.01 5.76 13.38
CA LEU A 313 -10.06 5.57 14.46
C LEU A 313 -9.75 4.08 14.61
N HIS A 314 -8.62 3.63 14.09
CA HIS A 314 -8.28 2.21 14.12
C HIS A 314 -7.18 1.88 15.11
N THR A 315 -7.27 0.68 15.66
CA THR A 315 -6.29 0.10 16.58
C THR A 315 -5.87 -1.30 16.13
N PRO A 316 -5.13 -1.44 15.00
CA PRO A 316 -4.63 -2.74 14.54
C PRO A 316 -3.82 -3.42 15.63
N HIS A 317 -4.22 -4.64 15.97
CA HIS A 317 -3.61 -5.46 17.00
C HIS A 317 -3.23 -6.83 16.46
N TRP A 318 -1.98 -7.25 16.71
CA TRP A 318 -1.45 -8.55 16.34
C TRP A 318 -1.53 -9.51 17.52
N HIS A 319 -2.41 -10.51 17.44
CA HIS A 319 -2.47 -11.52 18.49
C HIS A 319 -1.18 -12.35 18.51
N GLY A 320 -0.66 -12.62 19.70
CA GLY A 320 0.44 -13.58 19.91
C GLY A 320 1.82 -13.11 19.46
N ASN A 321 1.94 -11.92 18.87
CA ASN A 321 3.23 -11.35 18.46
C ASN A 321 3.29 -9.87 18.84
N THR A 322 4.51 -9.36 18.99
CA THR A 322 4.76 -7.91 19.16
C THR A 322 5.48 -7.37 17.94
N VAL A 323 5.35 -6.08 17.72
CA VAL A 323 6.03 -5.32 16.66
C VAL A 323 6.88 -4.21 17.26
N ILE A 324 7.85 -3.73 16.47
CA ILE A 324 8.60 -2.50 16.74
C ILE A 324 8.10 -1.42 15.78
N VAL A 325 7.67 -0.28 16.33
CA VAL A 325 7.25 0.90 15.59
C VAL A 325 8.01 2.09 16.14
N ASN A 326 8.75 2.81 15.31
CA ASN A 326 9.57 3.97 15.71
C ASN A 326 10.49 3.66 16.91
N GLY A 327 11.07 2.46 16.93
CA GLY A 327 11.94 1.98 18.02
C GLY A 327 11.22 1.54 19.30
N MET A 328 9.90 1.65 19.37
CA MET A 328 9.10 1.22 20.52
C MET A 328 8.46 -0.14 20.28
N ARG A 329 8.50 -1.02 21.29
CA ARG A 329 7.79 -2.29 21.27
C ARG A 329 6.33 -2.10 21.64
N THR A 330 5.44 -2.60 20.80
CA THR A 330 3.99 -2.58 20.99
C THR A 330 3.37 -3.82 20.34
N ASP A 331 2.12 -4.09 20.60
CA ASP A 331 1.29 -5.07 19.88
C ASP A 331 0.06 -4.41 19.23
N THR A 332 -0.09 -3.10 19.39
CA THR A 332 -1.13 -2.28 18.79
C THR A 332 -0.57 -0.96 18.27
N VAL A 333 -1.16 -0.43 17.20
CA VAL A 333 -0.86 0.92 16.67
C VAL A 333 -2.15 1.73 16.59
N SER A 334 -2.06 3.05 16.51
CA SER A 334 -3.21 3.93 16.25
C SER A 334 -3.15 4.43 14.83
N LEU A 335 -4.26 4.34 14.10
CA LEU A 335 -4.40 4.89 12.75
C LEU A 335 -5.60 5.83 12.71
N LEU A 336 -5.41 6.95 12.04
CA LEU A 336 -6.45 7.90 11.62
C LEU A 336 -6.46 7.95 10.08
N PRO A 337 -7.44 8.62 9.43
CA PRO A 337 -7.42 8.79 7.98
C PRO A 337 -6.05 9.27 7.45
N ALA A 338 -5.59 8.62 6.39
CA ALA A 338 -4.28 8.81 5.75
C ALA A 338 -3.05 8.55 6.64
N THR A 339 -3.20 7.92 7.80
CA THR A 339 -2.05 7.48 8.61
C THR A 339 -1.38 6.29 7.96
N MET A 340 -0.04 6.26 7.95
CA MET A 340 0.79 5.17 7.43
C MET A 340 1.85 4.82 8.47
N VAL A 341 1.94 3.53 8.82
CA VAL A 341 2.84 3.02 9.85
C VAL A 341 3.63 1.85 9.32
N THR A 342 4.95 1.87 9.54
CA THR A 342 5.84 0.73 9.37
C THR A 342 6.03 0.03 10.71
N ALA A 343 5.78 -1.28 10.76
CA ALA A 343 5.88 -2.11 11.96
C ALA A 343 6.71 -3.37 11.69
N ASP A 344 7.82 -3.52 12.39
CA ASP A 344 8.74 -4.66 12.24
C ASP A 344 8.43 -5.77 13.22
N MET A 345 8.33 -7.00 12.71
CA MET A 345 7.98 -8.22 13.45
C MET A 345 9.03 -9.31 13.20
N VAL A 346 9.33 -10.07 14.25
CA VAL A 346 9.99 -11.39 14.11
C VAL A 346 9.07 -12.40 14.80
N PRO A 347 8.27 -13.17 14.05
CA PRO A 347 7.27 -14.04 14.65
C PRO A 347 7.93 -15.24 15.31
N ASP A 348 7.49 -15.59 16.52
CA ASP A 348 8.15 -16.62 17.35
C ASP A 348 7.26 -17.81 17.72
N GLY A 349 5.93 -17.68 17.62
CA GLY A 349 4.97 -18.75 17.90
C GLY A 349 4.23 -19.26 16.65
N PRO A 350 4.50 -20.48 16.17
CA PRO A 350 3.73 -21.07 15.07
C PRO A 350 2.24 -21.24 15.42
N GLY A 351 1.35 -20.91 14.49
CA GLY A 351 -0.09 -21.01 14.67
C GLY A 351 -0.90 -20.03 13.81
N MET A 352 -2.22 -20.15 13.93
CA MET A 352 -3.17 -19.18 13.38
C MET A 352 -3.48 -18.12 14.43
N TRP A 353 -3.32 -16.85 14.04
CA TRP A 353 -3.43 -15.71 14.93
C TRP A 353 -4.43 -14.68 14.38
N GLY A 354 -5.08 -13.94 15.28
CA GLY A 354 -5.95 -12.82 14.93
C GLY A 354 -5.16 -11.56 14.58
N PHE A 355 -5.68 -10.79 13.63
CA PHE A 355 -5.24 -9.43 13.33
C PHE A 355 -6.48 -8.56 13.14
N HIS A 356 -6.74 -7.64 14.06
CA HIS A 356 -8.02 -6.92 14.09
C HIS A 356 -7.92 -5.55 14.75
N CYS A 357 -9.01 -4.78 14.66
CA CYS A 357 -9.15 -3.50 15.34
C CYS A 357 -9.74 -3.68 16.76
N HIS A 358 -9.31 -2.90 17.75
CA HIS A 358 -9.88 -2.92 19.11
C HIS A 358 -11.00 -1.91 19.35
N VAL A 359 -11.32 -1.04 18.38
CA VAL A 359 -12.51 -0.21 18.46
C VAL A 359 -13.74 -1.11 18.45
N SER A 360 -14.53 -1.02 19.52
CA SER A 360 -15.59 -1.98 19.83
C SER A 360 -16.65 -2.08 18.74
N ASP A 361 -16.96 -0.96 18.09
CA ASP A 361 -17.89 -0.94 16.98
C ASP A 361 -17.30 -1.66 15.76
N HIS A 362 -16.05 -1.35 15.40
CA HIS A 362 -15.40 -1.91 14.21
C HIS A 362 -15.19 -3.42 14.33
N ILE A 363 -14.80 -3.93 15.51
CA ILE A 363 -14.62 -5.37 15.71
C ILE A 363 -15.96 -6.13 15.64
N VAL A 364 -17.03 -5.58 16.19
CA VAL A 364 -18.38 -6.18 16.13
C VAL A 364 -18.90 -6.16 14.69
N ALA A 365 -18.64 -5.08 13.95
CA ALA A 365 -19.02 -4.94 12.54
C ALA A 365 -18.10 -5.68 11.55
N GLY A 366 -17.13 -6.44 12.05
CA GLY A 366 -16.40 -7.44 11.27
C GLY A 366 -14.99 -7.06 10.84
N MET A 367 -14.35 -6.04 11.43
CA MET A 367 -12.97 -5.66 11.15
C MET A 367 -11.97 -6.65 11.76
N LEU A 368 -11.97 -7.85 11.18
CA LEU A 368 -11.32 -9.06 11.65
C LEU A 368 -10.58 -9.72 10.49
N ALA A 369 -9.29 -9.99 10.68
CA ALA A 369 -8.47 -10.79 9.79
C ALA A 369 -7.67 -11.83 10.60
N ARG A 370 -6.99 -12.73 9.88
CA ARG A 370 -6.12 -13.74 10.49
C ARG A 370 -4.80 -13.82 9.71
N TYR A 371 -3.75 -14.17 10.42
CA TYR A 371 -2.46 -14.50 9.81
C TYR A 371 -1.94 -15.83 10.37
N GLU A 372 -1.09 -16.50 9.60
CA GLU A 372 -0.48 -17.78 9.95
C GLU A 372 1.03 -17.62 10.12
N VAL A 373 1.53 -18.08 11.26
CA VAL A 373 2.96 -18.30 11.47
C VAL A 373 3.23 -19.78 11.27
N LEU A 374 3.88 -20.11 10.17
CA LEU A 374 4.35 -21.46 9.86
C LEU A 374 5.63 -21.77 10.68
N PRO A 375 5.92 -23.05 10.95
CA PRO A 375 7.20 -23.43 11.53
C PRO A 375 8.39 -22.91 10.73
N ALA A 376 9.50 -22.68 11.44
CA ALA A 376 10.78 -22.35 10.82
C ALA A 376 11.14 -23.37 9.74
N LYS A 377 11.87 -22.93 8.69
CA LYS A 377 12.38 -23.88 7.70
C LYS A 377 13.35 -24.83 8.40
N SER A 378 13.17 -26.14 8.21
CA SER A 378 14.19 -27.11 8.59
C SER A 378 15.51 -26.76 7.87
N PRO A 379 16.65 -26.85 8.57
CA PRO A 379 17.95 -26.49 8.02
C PRO A 379 18.37 -27.34 6.81
#